data_AF-A0A4W6FJM8-F1
#
_entry.id   AF-A0A4W6FJM8-F1
#
_cell.length_a   1.000
_cell.length_b   1.000
_cell.length_c   1.000
_cell.angle_alpha   90.00
_cell.angle_beta   90.00
_cell.angle_gamma   90.00
#
_symmetry.space_group_name_H-M   'P 1'
#
loop_
_entity.id
_entity.type
_entity.pdbx_description
1 polymer ?
#
loop_
_entity_poly.entity_id
_entity_poly.type
_entity_poly.pdbx_seq_one_letter_code
_entity_poly.pdbx_strand_id
1 'polypeptide(L)'
;MSIFPRISLRPEVTEYLKNVFLNKEVLAAVGQQEAESRFHKLLICLSHPPSYTCVRASTHLASLEEIRHKLGEELKKQMCSSSAEEFSPQILPHPQIPDVLLLPVHGPRYVKNAGTMSDKSLSALLCGVHT
;
A
#
# COMPACT_ATOMS: atom_id res chain seq x y z
N MET A 1 6.29 9.83 12.73
CA MET A 1 7.62 9.73 12.08
C MET A 1 7.49 8.75 10.94
N SER A 2 7.80 9.16 9.70
CA SER A 2 7.76 8.30 8.52
C SER A 2 8.91 7.29 8.59
N ILE A 3 8.66 6.01 8.29
CA ILE A 3 9.72 4.99 8.34
C ILE A 3 10.56 5.00 7.07
N PHE A 4 9.93 5.24 5.91
CA PHE A 4 10.66 5.44 4.66
C PHE A 4 10.85 6.93 4.38
N PRO A 5 12.00 7.34 3.79
CA PRO A 5 12.16 8.68 3.27
C PRO A 5 11.21 8.91 2.09
N ARG A 6 11.03 10.17 1.67
CA ARG A 6 10.30 10.48 0.43
C ARG A 6 10.90 9.75 -0.77
N ILE A 7 10.07 9.48 -1.78
CA ILE A 7 10.50 8.76 -2.98
C ILE A 7 11.66 9.49 -3.66
N SER A 8 12.69 8.73 -4.03
CA SER A 8 13.85 9.26 -4.75
C SER A 8 13.53 9.33 -6.24
N LEU A 9 13.48 10.54 -6.78
CA LEU A 9 13.20 10.82 -8.18
C LEU A 9 14.34 11.63 -8.78
N ARG A 10 14.51 11.55 -10.10
CA ARG A 10 15.42 12.45 -10.82
C ARG A 10 14.99 13.91 -10.58
N PRO A 11 15.92 14.86 -10.41
CA PRO A 11 15.58 16.27 -10.12
C PRO A 11 14.59 16.87 -11.11
N GLU A 12 14.77 16.65 -12.40
CA GLU A 12 13.92 17.13 -13.48
C GLU A 12 12.49 16.56 -13.41
N VAL A 13 12.34 15.31 -12.94
CA VAL A 13 11.02 14.70 -12.72
C VAL A 13 10.36 15.33 -11.50
N THR A 14 11.11 15.58 -10.44
CA THR A 14 10.61 16.24 -9.23
C THR A 14 10.11 17.65 -9.53
N GLU A 15 10.88 18.41 -10.32
CA GLU A 15 10.50 19.76 -10.75
C GLU A 15 9.26 19.74 -11.64
N TYR A 16 9.21 18.84 -12.62
CA TYR A 16 8.03 18.66 -13.46
C TYR A 16 6.77 18.35 -12.63
N LEU A 17 6.84 17.37 -11.73
CA LEU A 17 5.71 16.99 -10.86
C LEU A 17 5.30 18.15 -9.94
N LYS A 18 6.27 18.91 -9.41
CA LYS A 18 6.00 20.09 -8.58
C LYS A 18 5.21 21.14 -9.37
N ASN A 19 5.60 21.41 -10.61
CA ASN A 19 4.95 22.41 -11.47
C ASN A 19 3.51 22.01 -11.86
N VAL A 20 3.27 20.71 -12.11
CA VAL A 20 1.93 20.20 -12.40
C VAL A 20 1.03 20.25 -11.16
N PHE A 21 1.57 19.85 -10.00
CA PHE A 21 0.81 19.80 -8.75
C PHE A 21 0.48 21.20 -8.21
N LEU A 22 1.41 22.15 -8.32
CA LEU A 22 1.25 23.54 -7.89
C LEU A 22 0.69 24.44 -9.02
N ASN A 23 -0.33 23.95 -9.72
CA ASN A 23 -0.99 24.74 -10.75
C ASN A 23 -1.81 25.90 -10.14
N LYS A 24 -2.21 26.86 -10.98
CA LYS A 24 -2.91 28.08 -10.55
C LYS A 24 -4.23 27.78 -9.83
N GLU A 25 -4.95 26.73 -10.20
CA GLU A 25 -6.24 26.37 -9.59
C GLU A 25 -6.02 25.86 -8.16
N VAL A 26 -5.05 24.97 -7.96
CA VAL A 26 -4.69 24.46 -6.63
C VAL A 26 -4.16 25.61 -5.76
N LEU A 27 -3.27 26.44 -6.29
CA LEU A 27 -2.73 27.59 -5.57
C LEU A 27 -3.84 28.59 -5.17
N ALA A 28 -4.80 28.85 -6.04
CA ALA A 28 -5.95 29.70 -5.72
C ALA A 28 -6.87 29.08 -4.65
N ALA A 29 -7.03 27.75 -4.66
CA ALA A 29 -7.93 27.05 -3.74
C ALA A 29 -7.35 26.87 -2.32
N VAL A 30 -6.04 26.61 -2.19
CA VAL A 30 -5.43 26.26 -0.87
C VAL A 30 -4.25 27.14 -0.48
N GLY A 31 -3.72 27.97 -1.38
CA GLY A 31 -2.54 28.79 -1.14
C GLY A 31 -1.20 28.04 -1.29
N GLN A 32 -0.11 28.79 -1.46
CA GLN A 32 1.23 28.27 -1.73
C GLN A 32 1.73 27.29 -0.66
N GLN A 33 1.69 27.71 0.61
CA GLN A 33 2.28 26.94 1.71
C GLN A 33 1.60 25.58 1.90
N GLU A 34 0.27 25.54 1.84
CA GLU A 34 -0.49 24.29 1.98
C GLU A 34 -0.33 23.40 0.75
N ALA A 35 -0.29 23.98 -0.46
CA ALA A 35 -0.04 23.22 -1.67
C ALA A 35 1.35 22.56 -1.65
N GLU A 36 2.38 23.27 -1.22
CA GLU A 36 3.73 22.71 -1.05
C GLU A 36 3.79 21.63 0.04
N SER A 37 3.12 21.84 1.17
CA SER A 37 2.97 20.85 2.24
C SER A 37 2.31 19.57 1.75
N ARG A 38 1.23 19.66 0.95
CA ARG A 38 0.55 18.51 0.34
C ARG A 38 1.43 17.78 -0.67
N PHE A 39 2.17 18.51 -1.50
CA PHE A 39 3.12 17.89 -2.44
C PHE A 39 4.21 17.13 -1.69
N HIS A 40 4.76 17.72 -0.62
CA HIS A 40 5.76 17.04 0.20
C HIS A 40 5.21 15.78 0.87
N LYS A 41 4.00 15.84 1.44
CA LYS A 41 3.30 14.68 2.02
C LYS A 41 3.06 13.59 0.98
N LEU A 42 2.64 13.94 -0.23
CA LEU A 42 2.45 13.00 -1.33
C LEU A 42 3.73 12.20 -1.62
N LEU A 43 4.87 12.88 -1.77
CA LEU A 43 6.15 12.22 -2.02
C LEU A 43 6.59 11.28 -0.88
N ILE A 44 6.17 11.55 0.35
CA ILE A 44 6.39 10.64 1.48
C ILE A 44 5.46 9.43 1.39
N CYS A 45 4.15 9.66 1.14
CA CYS A 45 3.17 8.59 1.04
C CYS A 45 3.50 7.57 -0.07
N LEU A 46 4.04 8.03 -1.20
CA LEU A 46 4.43 7.16 -2.32
C LEU A 46 5.55 6.18 -2.00
N SER A 47 6.32 6.40 -0.92
CA SER A 47 7.35 5.45 -0.47
C SER A 47 6.81 4.31 0.40
N HIS A 48 5.54 4.36 0.80
CA HIS A 48 4.95 3.40 1.70
C HIS A 48 4.01 2.47 0.94
N PRO A 49 3.95 1.17 1.30
CA PRO A 49 2.93 0.29 0.75
C PRO A 49 1.53 0.78 1.16
N PRO A 50 0.50 0.55 0.33
CA PRO A 50 -0.89 0.83 0.70
C PRO A 50 -1.29 0.12 2.00
N SER A 51 -2.18 0.72 2.79
CA SER A 51 -2.69 0.11 4.02
C SER A 51 -3.62 -1.09 3.78
N TYR A 52 -4.06 -1.29 2.54
CA TYR A 52 -4.89 -2.41 2.14
C TYR A 52 -4.37 -3.02 0.84
N THR A 53 -4.31 -4.35 0.81
CA THR A 53 -4.20 -5.12 -0.42
C THR A 53 -5.61 -5.39 -0.94
N CYS A 54 -5.86 -5.02 -2.20
CA CYS A 54 -7.14 -5.23 -2.86
C CYS A 54 -7.07 -6.47 -3.76
N VAL A 55 -8.08 -7.33 -3.69
CA VAL A 55 -8.20 -8.52 -4.56
C VAL A 55 -9.54 -8.48 -5.27
N ARG A 56 -9.52 -8.57 -6.60
CA ARG A 56 -10.74 -8.68 -7.41
C ARG A 56 -11.15 -10.15 -7.53
N ALA A 57 -12.35 -10.47 -7.07
CA ALA A 57 -12.97 -11.77 -7.12
C ALA A 57 -13.49 -12.09 -8.53
N SER A 58 -13.20 -13.28 -9.03
CA SER A 58 -13.76 -13.77 -10.30
C SER A 58 -15.17 -14.31 -10.05
N THR A 59 -16.14 -13.42 -9.88
CA THR A 59 -17.52 -13.74 -9.47
C THR A 59 -18.30 -14.61 -10.46
N HIS A 60 -17.83 -14.72 -11.71
CA HIS A 60 -18.31 -15.70 -12.69
C HIS A 60 -18.02 -17.16 -12.28
N LEU A 61 -16.96 -17.41 -11.51
CA LEU A 61 -16.52 -18.76 -11.13
C LEU A 61 -17.02 -19.20 -9.75
N ALA A 62 -17.18 -18.26 -8.82
CA ALA A 62 -17.62 -18.52 -7.44
C ALA A 62 -18.16 -17.23 -6.81
N SER A 63 -19.03 -17.35 -5.81
CA SER A 63 -19.55 -16.18 -5.09
C SER A 63 -18.44 -15.43 -4.32
N LEU A 64 -18.65 -14.13 -4.05
CA LEU A 64 -17.69 -13.32 -3.28
C LEU A 64 -17.40 -13.93 -1.91
N GLU A 65 -18.43 -14.44 -1.23
CA GLU A 65 -18.32 -15.07 0.09
C GLU A 65 -17.55 -16.39 0.04
N GLU A 66 -17.75 -17.22 -0.98
CA GLU A 66 -16.95 -18.43 -1.17
C GLU A 66 -15.47 -18.11 -1.41
N ILE A 67 -15.17 -17.12 -2.25
CA ILE A 67 -13.81 -16.68 -2.53
C ILE A 67 -13.17 -16.12 -1.26
N ARG A 68 -13.89 -15.27 -0.52
CA ARG A 68 -13.46 -14.72 0.77
C ARG A 68 -13.14 -15.82 1.78
N HIS A 69 -13.99 -16.83 1.88
CA HIS A 69 -13.77 -17.97 2.78
C HIS A 69 -12.51 -18.75 2.40
N LYS A 70 -12.37 -19.14 1.12
CA LYS A 70 -11.18 -19.88 0.62
C LYS A 70 -9.89 -19.08 0.82
N LEU A 71 -9.93 -17.77 0.58
CA LEU A 71 -8.78 -16.88 0.80
C LEU A 71 -8.42 -16.82 2.30
N GLY A 72 -9.41 -16.76 3.18
CA GLY A 72 -9.20 -16.80 4.63
C GLY A 72 -8.49 -18.08 5.09
N GLU A 73 -8.91 -19.23 4.56
CA GLU A 73 -8.26 -20.51 4.86
C GLU A 73 -6.82 -20.55 4.35
N GLU A 74 -6.54 -19.98 3.18
CA GLU A 74 -5.17 -19.94 2.65
C GLU A 74 -4.26 -19.00 3.45
N LEU A 75 -4.74 -17.82 3.83
CA LEU A 75 -3.98 -16.88 4.66
C LEU A 75 -3.67 -17.45 6.05
N LYS A 76 -4.61 -18.22 6.64
CA LYS A 76 -4.34 -18.94 7.89
C LYS A 76 -3.19 -19.93 7.73
N LYS A 77 -3.15 -20.72 6.64
CA LYS A 77 -2.02 -21.65 6.39
C LYS A 77 -0.69 -20.93 6.27
N GLN A 78 -0.66 -19.80 5.56
CA GLN A 78 0.56 -18.99 5.41
C GLN A 78 1.03 -18.42 6.76
N MET A 79 0.11 -17.98 7.62
CA MET A 79 0.42 -17.42 8.95
C MET A 79 0.85 -18.48 9.96
N CYS A 80 0.17 -19.62 10.05
CA CYS A 80 0.51 -20.72 10.97
C CYS A 80 1.90 -21.32 10.72
N SER A 81 2.45 -21.12 9.52
CA SER A 81 3.81 -21.52 9.16
C SER A 81 4.89 -20.59 9.78
N SER A 82 4.51 -19.46 10.39
CA SER A 82 5.43 -18.35 10.70
C SER A 82 5.41 -17.80 12.14
N SER A 83 4.35 -17.95 12.94
CA SER A 83 4.36 -17.61 14.39
C SER A 83 3.17 -18.20 15.17
N ALA A 84 3.29 -18.21 16.51
CA ALA A 84 2.36 -18.83 17.47
C ALA A 84 1.20 -17.92 17.96
N GLU A 85 0.95 -16.79 17.30
CA GLU A 85 -0.22 -15.95 17.62
C GLU A 85 -1.37 -16.26 16.66
N GLU A 86 -2.56 -16.52 17.20
CA GLU A 86 -3.82 -16.65 16.44
C GLU A 86 -4.17 -15.32 15.76
N PHE A 87 -3.53 -15.03 14.63
CA PHE A 87 -3.91 -13.93 13.78
C PHE A 87 -5.05 -14.37 12.87
N SER A 88 -6.28 -13.91 13.15
CA SER A 88 -7.41 -14.11 12.23
C SER A 88 -7.34 -13.09 11.09
N PRO A 89 -7.17 -13.53 9.82
CA PRO A 89 -7.08 -12.60 8.71
C PRO A 89 -8.42 -11.90 8.50
N GLN A 90 -8.45 -10.58 8.72
CA GLN A 90 -9.63 -9.76 8.44
C GLN A 90 -9.73 -9.56 6.92
N ILE A 91 -10.74 -10.14 6.28
CA ILE A 91 -11.02 -9.94 4.85
C ILE A 91 -12.38 -9.24 4.75
N LEU A 92 -12.38 -8.02 4.21
CA LEU A 92 -13.56 -7.16 4.15
C LEU A 92 -14.03 -7.00 2.70
N PRO A 93 -15.35 -7.09 2.40
CA PRO A 93 -15.85 -6.67 1.10
C PRO A 93 -15.75 -5.15 0.93
N HIS A 94 -15.48 -4.67 -0.29
CA HIS A 94 -15.48 -3.23 -0.57
C HIS A 94 -16.91 -2.67 -0.57
N PRO A 95 -17.19 -1.53 0.07
CA PRO A 95 -18.56 -1.03 0.26
C PRO A 95 -19.26 -0.62 -1.06
N GLN A 96 -18.49 -0.26 -2.08
CA GLN A 96 -19.02 0.25 -3.36
C GLN A 96 -18.64 -0.60 -4.58
N ILE A 97 -17.73 -1.56 -4.42
CA ILE A 97 -17.19 -2.34 -5.55
C ILE A 97 -17.51 -3.81 -5.27
N PRO A 98 -18.51 -4.38 -5.95
CA PRO A 98 -19.16 -5.63 -5.53
C PRO A 98 -18.26 -6.86 -5.65
N ASP A 99 -17.21 -6.81 -6.47
CA ASP A 99 -16.29 -7.91 -6.72
C ASP A 99 -14.91 -7.68 -6.09
N VAL A 100 -14.76 -6.78 -5.11
CA VAL A 100 -13.46 -6.51 -4.46
C VAL A 100 -13.47 -6.87 -2.98
N LEU A 101 -12.40 -7.55 -2.57
CA LEU A 101 -12.04 -7.82 -1.18
C LEU A 101 -10.83 -6.99 -0.77
N LEU A 102 -10.82 -6.55 0.49
CA LEU A 102 -9.81 -5.72 1.13
C LEU A 102 -9.14 -6.49 2.27
N LEU A 103 -7.82 -6.55 2.23
CA LEU A 103 -6.99 -7.19 3.24
C LEU A 103 -6.14 -6.10 3.92
N PRO A 104 -6.32 -5.82 5.22
CA PRO A 104 -5.49 -4.88 5.94
C PRO A 104 -4.02 -5.33 5.96
N VAL A 105 -3.11 -4.40 5.66
CA VAL A 105 -1.66 -4.62 5.75
C VAL A 105 -1.19 -4.27 7.15
N HIS A 106 -0.67 -5.26 7.89
CA HIS A 106 -0.13 -5.06 9.23
C HIS A 106 1.31 -4.57 9.19
N GLY A 107 1.50 -3.32 9.60
CA GLY A 107 2.81 -2.71 9.69
C GLY A 107 2.72 -1.21 10.03
N PRO A 108 3.86 -0.51 9.99
CA PRO A 108 5.19 -1.05 9.71
C PRO A 108 5.79 -1.76 10.95
N ARG A 109 6.48 -2.90 10.74
CA ARG A 109 7.20 -3.63 11.80
C ARG A 109 8.71 -3.42 11.63
N TYR A 110 9.37 -2.93 12.68
CA TYR A 110 10.81 -2.70 12.64
C TYR A 110 11.57 -4.01 12.89
N VAL A 111 12.44 -4.42 11.96
CA VAL A 111 13.29 -5.61 12.09
C VAL A 111 14.74 -5.16 12.09
N LYS A 112 15.53 -5.55 13.10
CA LYS A 112 16.90 -5.04 13.33
C LYS A 112 17.92 -5.44 12.25
N ASN A 113 17.64 -6.43 11.40
CA ASN A 113 18.61 -7.05 10.49
C ASN A 113 18.04 -7.24 9.06
N ALA A 114 17.71 -6.15 8.37
CA ALA A 114 17.34 -6.24 6.95
C ALA A 114 18.62 -6.19 6.10
N GLY A 115 18.95 -7.29 5.40
CA GLY A 115 20.06 -7.34 4.44
C GLY A 115 19.85 -6.38 3.26
N THR A 116 20.92 -6.13 2.51
CA THR A 116 20.91 -5.25 1.32
C THR A 116 20.12 -5.90 0.18
N MET A 117 18.97 -5.33 -0.14
CA MET A 117 18.10 -5.71 -1.26
C MET A 117 18.07 -4.59 -2.31
N SER A 118 17.88 -4.93 -3.58
CA SER A 118 17.66 -3.92 -4.64
C SER A 118 16.30 -3.24 -4.52
N ASP A 119 16.14 -2.00 -4.99
CA ASP A 119 14.90 -1.20 -4.84
C ASP A 119 13.64 -1.90 -5.38
N LYS A 120 13.75 -2.62 -6.51
CA LYS A 120 12.61 -3.35 -7.11
C LYS A 120 12.23 -4.57 -6.27
N SER A 121 13.22 -5.31 -5.79
CA SER A 121 13.02 -6.45 -4.89
C SER A 121 12.43 -5.99 -3.56
N LEU A 122 12.85 -4.83 -3.06
CA LEU A 122 12.32 -4.24 -1.83
C LEU A 122 10.84 -3.84 -1.97
N SER A 123 10.45 -3.21 -3.09
CA SER A 123 9.04 -2.87 -3.34
C SER A 123 8.14 -4.10 -3.40
N ALA A 124 8.59 -5.17 -4.07
CA ALA A 124 7.86 -6.44 -4.10
C ALA A 124 7.75 -7.07 -2.70
N LEU A 125 8.84 -7.04 -1.93
CA LEU A 125 8.86 -7.53 -0.54
C LEU A 125 7.91 -6.74 0.37
N LEU A 126 7.87 -5.41 0.24
CA LEU A 126 6.93 -4.56 1.00
C LEU A 126 5.47 -4.87 0.68
N CYS A 127 5.19 -5.41 -0.51
CA CYS A 127 3.87 -5.90 -0.92
C CYS A 127 3.63 -7.38 -0.56
N GLY A 128 4.54 -8.02 0.18
CA GLY A 128 4.37 -9.40 0.67
C GLY A 128 4.86 -10.49 -0.29
N VAL A 129 5.65 -10.16 -1.31
CA VAL A 129 6.25 -11.15 -2.22
C VAL A 129 7.59 -11.64 -1.66
N HIS A 130 7.75 -12.96 -1.54
CA HIS A 130 9.08 -13.56 -1.34
C HIS A 130 9.84 -13.61 -2.67
N THR A 131 11.02 -12.98 -2.72
CA THR A 131 11.96 -13.02 -3.86
C THR A 131 13.07 -14.03 -3.63
#